data_AF-A0A1G6DDZ4-F1
#
_entry.id   AF-A0A1G6DDZ4-F1
#
_cell.length_a   1.000
_cell.length_b   1.000
_cell.length_c   1.000
_cell.angle_alpha   90.00
_cell.angle_beta   90.00
_cell.angle_gamma   90.00
#
_symmetry.space_group_name_H-M   'P 1'
#
loop_
_entity.id
_entity.type
_entity.pdbx_description
1 polymer ?
#
loop_
_entity_poly.entity_id
_entity_poly.type
_entity_poly.pdbx_seq_one_letter_code
_entity_poly.pdbx_strand_id
1 'polypeptide(L)' 'MFKYKLTTTLEKRGMERRKIVKVRSSVKPMCEKCKVIKRKGSIRIICENPKHKQRQG' A
#
# COMPACT_ATOMS: atom_id res chain seq x y z
N MET A 1 -6.79 -45.03 11.30
CA MET A 1 -7.70 -43.89 11.54
C MET A 1 -6.97 -42.75 12.26
N PHE A 2 -5.85 -42.25 11.73
CA PHE A 2 -5.20 -41.03 12.22
C PHE A 2 -4.86 -40.16 11.03
N LYS A 3 -5.87 -39.40 10.65
CA LYS A 3 -5.81 -38.46 9.54
C LYS A 3 -5.32 -37.11 10.10
N TYR A 4 -4.59 -36.38 9.25
CA TYR A 4 -4.30 -34.93 9.30
C TYR A 4 -3.29 -34.49 10.39
N LYS A 5 -2.23 -33.75 10.11
CA LYS A 5 -2.10 -32.62 9.18
C LYS A 5 -0.64 -32.53 8.72
N LEU A 6 -0.42 -32.72 7.42
CA LEU A 6 0.71 -32.10 6.73
C LEU A 6 0.54 -30.59 6.92
N THR A 7 1.33 -29.94 7.77
CA THR A 7 1.38 -28.47 7.80
C THR A 7 2.12 -28.01 6.56
N THR A 8 1.42 -28.07 5.44
CA THR A 8 1.76 -27.40 4.20
C THR A 8 2.07 -25.95 4.53
N THR A 9 3.34 -25.57 4.61
CA THR A 9 3.80 -24.17 4.71
C THR A 9 3.61 -23.42 3.37
N LEU A 10 2.56 -23.77 2.62
CA LEU A 10 2.18 -23.27 1.31
C LEU A 10 1.08 -22.19 1.43
N GLU A 11 1.28 -21.15 2.24
CA GLU A 11 0.35 -20.01 2.33
C GLU A 11 1.06 -18.66 2.19
N LYS A 12 1.99 -18.53 1.24
CA LYS A 12 2.59 -17.23 0.88
C LYS A 12 2.48 -16.90 -0.60
N ARG A 13 1.31 -17.12 -1.21
CA ARG A 13 0.98 -16.49 -2.50
C ARG A 13 -0.03 -15.35 -2.30
N GLY A 14 0.43 -14.33 -1.57
CA GLY A 14 -0.21 -13.02 -1.54
C GLY A 14 0.11 -12.28 -2.83
N MET A 15 -0.73 -12.50 -3.84
CA MET A 15 -0.79 -11.80 -5.13
C MET A 15 -0.69 -10.27 -4.93
N GLU A 16 0.44 -9.65 -5.31
CA GLU A 16 0.66 -8.21 -5.12
C GLU A 16 -0.25 -7.41 -6.08
N ARG A 17 -1.36 -6.91 -5.53
CA ARG A 17 -2.32 -6.05 -6.24
C ARG A 17 -1.60 -4.82 -6.81
N ARG A 18 -1.72 -4.61 -8.12
CA ARG A 18 -1.24 -3.42 -8.87
C ARG A 18 -1.53 -2.13 -8.08
N LYS A 19 -0.48 -1.43 -7.64
CA LYS A 19 -0.59 -0.20 -6.86
C LYS A 19 -0.90 0.98 -7.79
N ILE A 20 -2.13 1.47 -7.80
CA ILE A 20 -2.57 2.67 -8.55
C ILE A 20 -2.19 3.92 -7.75
N VAL A 21 -1.45 4.86 -8.36
CA VAL A 21 -1.14 6.18 -7.77
C VAL A 21 -2.16 7.20 -8.27
N LYS A 22 -2.80 7.91 -7.34
CA LYS A 22 -3.79 8.94 -7.68
C LYS A 22 -3.12 10.32 -7.73
N VAL A 23 -3.32 11.04 -8.82
CA VAL A 23 -2.82 12.39 -9.02
C VAL A 23 -3.96 13.37 -8.71
N ARG A 24 -3.74 14.33 -7.81
CA ARG A 24 -4.75 15.28 -7.32
C ARG A 24 -4.10 16.64 -7.04
N SER A 25 -4.84 17.73 -7.24
CA SER A 25 -4.38 19.09 -6.93
C SER A 25 -4.18 19.34 -5.42
N SER A 26 -5.06 18.77 -4.59
CA SER A 26 -4.98 18.81 -3.13
C SER A 26 -4.62 17.44 -2.56
N VAL A 27 -3.55 17.38 -1.78
CA VAL A 27 -3.10 16.17 -1.07
C VAL A 27 -3.26 16.36 0.43
N LYS A 28 -4.12 15.54 1.04
CA LYS A 28 -4.32 15.47 2.50
C LYS A 28 -4.09 14.03 2.99
N PRO A 29 -3.41 13.83 4.13
CA PRO A 29 -3.29 12.51 4.74
C PRO A 29 -4.68 11.99 5.15
N MET A 30 -4.94 10.71 4.92
CA MET A 30 -6.22 10.06 5.25
C MET A 30 -6.11 9.14 6.48
N CYS A 31 -4.89 8.90 6.96
CA CYS A 31 -4.58 7.92 7.99
C CYS A 31 -3.37 8.37 8.81
N GLU A 32 -3.21 7.86 10.03
CA GLU A 32 -2.09 8.21 10.92
C GLU A 32 -0.73 7.79 10.32
N LYS A 33 -0.71 6.68 9.57
CA LYS A 33 0.48 6.18 8.88
C LYS A 33 0.82 6.95 7.60
N CYS A 34 -0.05 7.85 7.15
CA CYS A 34 0.08 8.53 5.87
C CYS A 34 1.05 9.71 6.05
N LYS A 35 2.23 9.64 5.42
CA LYS A 35 3.25 10.67 5.54
C LYS A 35 3.29 11.55 4.30
N VAL A 36 3.30 12.87 4.51
CA VAL A 36 3.46 13.88 3.46
C VAL A 36 4.95 14.11 3.24
N ILE A 37 5.43 13.88 2.01
CA ILE A 37 6.85 13.99 1.68
C ILE A 37 7.00 14.86 0.43
N LYS A 38 7.96 15.79 0.46
CA LYS A 38 8.38 16.57 -0.71
C LYS A 38 9.56 15.87 -1.39
N ARG A 39 9.41 15.46 -2.65
CA ARG A 39 10.50 14.86 -3.46
C ARG A 39 10.47 15.43 -4.88
N LYS A 40 11.62 15.84 -5.40
CA LYS A 40 11.77 16.43 -6.75
C LYS A 40 10.78 17.60 -6.98
N GLY A 41 10.63 18.48 -5.97
CA GLY A 41 9.70 19.61 -6.02
C GLY A 41 8.20 19.27 -5.89
N SER A 42 7.79 18.00 -5.95
CA SER A 42 6.38 17.59 -5.82
C SER A 42 6.06 17.04 -4.42
N ILE A 43 4.85 17.33 -3.94
CA ILE A 43 4.32 16.75 -2.69
C ILE A 43 3.68 15.40 -2.99
N ARG A 44 3.98 14.37 -2.19
CA ARG A 44 3.41 13.01 -2.31
C ARG A 44 3.01 12.46 -0.94
N ILE A 45 2.03 11.57 -0.94
CA ILE A 45 1.62 10.82 0.24
C ILE A 45 2.11 9.38 0.08
N ILE A 46 2.88 8.92 1.07
CA ILE A 46 3.33 7.53 1.17
C ILE A 46 2.58 6.88 2.33
N CYS A 47 2.11 5.66 2.09
CA CYS A 47 1.45 4.80 3.07
C CYS A 47 1.76 3.34 2.69
N GLU A 48 1.72 2.45 3.69
CA GLU A 48 1.73 1.00 3.50
C GLU A 48 0.55 0.55 2.63
N ASN A 49 -0.63 1.14 2.86
CA ASN A 49 -1.81 0.90 2.05
C ASN A 49 -1.72 1.66 0.71
N PRO A 50 -1.70 0.97 -0.44
CA PRO A 50 -1.59 1.63 -1.74
C PRO A 50 -2.78 2.53 -2.08
N LYS A 51 -3.96 2.34 -1.46
CA LYS A 51 -5.14 3.19 -1.70
C LYS A 51 -4.94 4.66 -1.32
N HIS A 52 -4.02 4.95 -0.39
CA HIS A 52 -3.74 6.29 0.11
C HIS A 52 -2.59 7.00 -0.63
N LYS A 53 -1.90 6.31 -1.55
CA LYS A 53 -0.77 6.88 -2.30
C LYS A 53 -1.27 7.96 -3.27
N GLN A 54 -0.79 9.18 -3.07
CA GLN A 54 -1.23 10.35 -3.82
C GLN A 54 -0.04 11.23 -4.24
N ARG A 55 -0.17 11.96 -5.35
CA ARG A 55 0.81 12.94 -5.85
C ARG A 55 0.12 14.27 -6.14
N GLN A 56 0.74 15.37 -5.72
CA GLN A 56 0.36 16.72 -6.09
C GLN A 56 0.89 17.07 -7.48
N GLY A 57 0.02 17.61 -8.33
CA GLY A 57 0.27 17.94 -9.73
C GLY A 57 -0.33 16.89 -10.63
#